data_AF-A0A9E4BK60-F1
#
_entry.id   AF-A0A9E4BK60-F1
#
_cell.length_a   1.000
_cell.length_b   1.000
_cell.length_c   1.000
_cell.angle_alpha   90.00
_cell.angle_beta   90.00
_cell.angle_gamma   90.00
#
_symmetry.space_group_name_H-M   'P 1'
#
loop_
_entity.id
_entity.type
_entity.pdbx_description
1 polymer ?
#
loop_
_entity_poly.entity_id
_entity_poly.type
_entity_poly.pdbx_seq_one_letter_code
_entity_poly.pdbx_strand_id
1 'polypeptide(L)'
;MDAIMRESSFAQYIKQLGIEQGREQGIEQGIEQGIEQGIEQGREEGIEQGGRQRAIEDILDVLEIRFDMHETHPVSTRIAVIEDLQRLKQLHRAAIQVSSLEAFEQALDA
;
A
#
# COMPACT_ATOMS: atom_id res chain seq x y z
N MET A 1 33.24 26.90 -52.61
CA MET A 1 32.66 25.55 -52.45
C MET A 1 31.66 25.68 -51.34
N ASP A 2 30.45 26.01 -51.74
CA ASP A 2 29.48 26.70 -50.93
C ASP A 2 29.08 25.90 -49.70
N ALA A 3 28.95 26.68 -48.62
CA ALA A 3 28.17 26.36 -47.46
C ALA A 3 26.94 25.50 -47.82
N ILE A 4 26.72 24.49 -46.99
CA ILE A 4 25.46 23.75 -46.87
C ILE A 4 25.30 22.70 -47.99
N MET A 5 25.90 21.53 -47.78
CA MET A 5 25.15 20.30 -48.03
C MET A 5 23.82 20.46 -47.29
N ARG A 6 22.76 20.90 -47.99
CA ARG A 6 21.39 20.68 -47.53
C ARG A 6 21.33 19.20 -47.19
N GLU A 7 20.99 18.85 -45.95
CA GLU A 7 20.73 17.47 -45.57
C GLU A 7 19.88 16.85 -46.69
N SER A 8 20.34 15.75 -47.29
CA SER A 8 19.57 15.09 -48.32
C SER A 8 18.21 14.68 -47.73
N SER A 9 17.17 14.61 -48.55
CA SER A 9 15.85 14.14 -48.12
C SER A 9 15.93 12.78 -47.39
N PHE A 10 16.90 11.94 -47.78
CA PHE A 10 17.19 10.68 -47.12
C PHE A 10 17.75 10.84 -45.70
N ALA A 11 18.70 11.76 -45.49
CA ALA A 11 19.24 12.04 -44.15
C ALA A 11 18.16 12.60 -43.20
N GLN A 12 17.29 13.48 -43.71
CA GLN A 12 16.14 14.00 -42.96
C GLN A 12 15.14 12.89 -42.60
N TYR A 13 14.86 11.99 -43.55
CA TYR A 13 13.99 10.83 -43.33
C TYR A 13 14.52 9.89 -42.24
N ILE A 14 15.80 9.53 -42.28
CA ILE A 14 16.41 8.67 -41.25
C ILE A 14 16.41 9.34 -39.87
N LYS A 15 16.70 10.65 -39.82
CA LYS A 15 16.64 11.43 -38.57
C LYS A 15 15.24 11.44 -37.98
N GLN A 16 14.21 11.62 -38.80
CA GLN A 16 12.82 11.62 -38.37
C GLN A 16 12.38 10.24 -37.89
N LEU A 17 12.74 9.17 -38.61
CA LEU A 17 12.54 7.79 -38.18
C LEU A 17 13.18 7.51 -36.83
N GLY A 18 14.44 7.92 -36.62
CA GLY A 18 15.13 7.72 -35.35
C GLY A 18 14.48 8.46 -34.18
N ILE A 19 13.98 9.68 -34.41
CA ILE A 19 13.22 10.44 -33.40
C ILE A 19 11.88 9.76 -33.10
N GLU A 20 11.17 9.29 -34.12
CA GLU A 20 9.89 8.60 -33.97
C GLU A 20 10.06 7.29 -33.20
N GLN A 21 11.03 6.47 -33.59
CA GLN A 21 11.37 5.22 -32.89
C GLN A 21 11.82 5.47 -31.45
N GLY A 22 12.69 6.46 -31.22
CA GLY A 22 13.14 6.81 -29.88
C GLY A 22 12.00 7.32 -29.00
N ARG A 23 11.05 8.08 -29.56
CA ARG A 23 9.85 8.55 -28.87
C ARG A 23 8.92 7.39 -28.53
N GLU A 24 8.67 6.49 -29.47
CA GLU A 24 7.83 5.31 -29.25
C GLU A 24 8.41 4.40 -28.18
N GLN A 25 9.70 4.05 -28.29
CA GLN A 25 10.40 3.24 -27.30
C GLN A 25 10.41 3.90 -25.92
N GLY A 26 10.67 5.21 -25.86
CA GLY A 26 10.67 5.94 -24.59
C GLY A 26 9.28 5.98 -23.92
N ILE A 27 8.21 6.11 -24.71
CA ILE A 27 6.83 6.06 -24.19
C ILE A 27 6.49 4.65 -23.71
N GLU A 28 6.79 3.62 -24.51
CA GLU A 28 6.52 2.23 -24.17
C GLU A 28 7.23 1.84 -22.86
N GLN A 29 8.54 2.11 -22.76
CA GLN A 29 9.33 1.83 -21.56
C GLN A 29 8.82 2.63 -20.35
N GLY A 30 8.49 3.91 -20.54
CA GLY A 30 7.97 4.76 -19.47
C GLY A 30 6.62 4.27 -18.93
N ILE A 31 5.73 3.82 -19.81
CA ILE A 31 4.42 3.26 -19.44
C ILE A 31 4.61 1.91 -18.72
N GLU A 32 5.44 1.02 -19.26
CA GLU A 32 5.69 -0.29 -18.68
C GLU A 32 6.26 -0.17 -17.26
N GLN A 33 7.31 0.64 -17.08
CA GLN A 33 7.91 0.89 -15.77
C GLN A 33 6.94 1.56 -14.80
N GLY A 34 6.16 2.54 -15.28
CA GLY A 34 5.19 3.23 -14.45
C GLY A 34 4.06 2.30 -13.96
N ILE A 35 3.57 1.42 -14.83
CA ILE A 35 2.53 0.43 -14.47
C ILE A 35 3.10 -0.60 -13.50
N GLU A 36 4.29 -1.14 -13.75
CA GLU A 36 4.92 -2.14 -12.89
C GLU A 36 5.14 -1.60 -11.48
N GLN A 37 5.72 -0.39 -11.37
CA GLN A 37 5.94 0.27 -10.07
C GLN A 37 4.61 0.57 -9.36
N GLY A 38 3.62 1.08 -10.08
CA GLY A 38 2.31 1.40 -9.50
C GLY A 38 1.55 0.18 -8.99
N ILE A 39 1.60 -0.94 -9.72
CA ILE A 39 0.99 -2.20 -9.31
C ILE A 39 1.69 -2.75 -8.07
N GLU A 40 3.03 -2.75 -8.05
CA GLU A 40 3.77 -3.31 -6.93
C GLU A 40 3.54 -2.52 -5.64
N GLN A 41 3.63 -1.18 -5.70
CA GLN A 41 3.32 -0.31 -4.56
C GLN A 41 1.88 -0.49 -4.07
N GLY A 42 0.91 -0.47 -4.99
CA GLY A 42 -0.50 -0.65 -4.63
C GLY A 42 -0.79 -2.03 -4.02
N ARG A 43 -0.11 -3.08 -4.48
CA ARG A 43 -0.23 -4.44 -3.93
C ARG A 43 0.33 -4.51 -2.51
N GLU A 44 1.50 -3.91 -2.27
CA GLU A 44 2.11 -3.88 -0.94
C GLU A 44 1.26 -3.12 0.07
N GLU A 45 0.83 -1.90 -0.27
CA GLU A 45 -0.07 -1.09 0.57
C GLU A 45 -1.38 -1.82 0.86
N GLY A 46 -1.97 -2.46 -0.16
CA GLY A 46 -3.21 -3.22 0.00
C GLY A 46 -3.09 -4.43 0.94
N ILE A 47 -1.97 -5.16 0.87
CA ILE A 47 -1.70 -6.29 1.78
C ILE A 47 -1.52 -5.80 3.22
N GLU A 48 -0.79 -4.71 3.41
CA GLU A 48 -0.57 -4.13 4.73
C GLU A 48 -1.88 -3.64 5.36
N GLN A 49 -2.66 -2.86 4.62
CA GLN A 49 -3.98 -2.36 5.06
C GLN A 49 -4.95 -3.51 5.35
N GLY A 50 -5.02 -4.51 4.48
CA GLY A 50 -5.88 -5.69 4.66
C GLY A 50 -5.48 -6.52 5.89
N GLY A 51 -4.18 -6.71 6.11
CA GLY A 51 -3.67 -7.41 7.29
C GLY A 51 -3.98 -6.68 8.58
N ARG A 52 -3.86 -5.34 8.57
CA ARG A 52 -4.20 -4.48 9.70
C ARG A 52 -5.69 -4.52 10.01
N GLN A 53 -6.54 -4.32 9.00
CA GLN A 53 -8.00 -4.35 9.16
C GLN A 53 -8.46 -5.68 9.74
N ARG A 54 -7.94 -6.79 9.21
CA ARG A 54 -8.24 -8.12 9.72
C ARG A 54 -7.84 -8.31 11.18
N ALA A 55 -6.65 -7.84 11.57
CA ALA A 55 -6.21 -7.97 12.96
C ALA A 55 -7.07 -7.13 13.92
N ILE A 56 -7.59 -5.98 13.47
CA ILE A 56 -8.54 -5.17 14.24
C ILE A 56 -9.86 -5.92 14.41
N GLU A 57 -10.44 -6.44 13.33
CA GLU A 57 -11.67 -7.25 13.36
C GLU A 57 -11.53 -8.44 14.31
N ASP A 58 -10.45 -9.22 14.18
CA ASP A 58 -10.18 -10.37 15.03
C ASP A 58 -10.12 -9.99 16.53
N ILE A 59 -9.58 -8.82 16.87
CA ILE A 59 -9.56 -8.32 18.27
C ILE A 59 -10.99 -8.00 18.73
N LEU A 60 -11.74 -7.24 17.93
CA LEU A 60 -13.09 -6.79 18.30
C LEU A 60 -14.03 -7.98 18.49
N ASP A 61 -13.98 -8.97 17.59
CA ASP A 61 -14.74 -10.22 17.69
C ASP A 61 -14.47 -10.94 19.01
N VAL A 62 -13.20 -11.05 19.41
CA VAL A 62 -12.82 -11.68 20.69
C VAL A 62 -13.36 -10.88 21.87
N LEU A 63 -13.29 -9.56 21.85
CA LEU A 63 -13.77 -8.70 22.94
C LEU A 63 -15.30 -8.76 23.06
N GLU A 64 -16.02 -8.78 21.94
CA GLU A 64 -17.47 -8.96 21.91
C GLU A 64 -17.84 -10.31 22.54
N ILE A 65 -17.21 -11.40 22.09
CA ILE A 65 -17.52 -12.76 22.57
C ILE A 65 -17.17 -12.95 24.04
N ARG A 66 -16.01 -12.46 24.49
CA ARG A 66 -15.51 -12.75 25.85
C ARG A 66 -16.03 -11.79 26.91
N PHE A 67 -16.31 -10.55 26.54
CA PHE A 67 -16.59 -9.49 27.49
C PHE A 67 -17.90 -8.75 27.20
N ASP A 68 -18.71 -9.22 26.24
CA ASP A 68 -19.96 -8.57 25.81
C ASP A 68 -19.73 -7.09 25.43
N MET A 69 -18.55 -6.81 24.86
CA MET A 69 -18.15 -5.46 24.46
C MET A 69 -18.74 -5.13 23.09
N HIS A 70 -19.59 -4.11 23.02
CA HIS A 70 -20.18 -3.64 21.76
C HIS A 70 -19.32 -2.58 21.06
N GLU A 71 -19.49 -2.41 19.74
CA GLU A 71 -18.71 -1.50 18.90
C GLU A 71 -18.67 -0.03 19.38
N THR A 72 -19.70 0.41 20.10
CA THR A 72 -19.79 1.77 20.67
C THR A 72 -18.83 2.02 21.83
N HIS A 73 -18.15 0.97 22.31
CA HIS A 73 -17.19 1.09 23.39
C HIS A 73 -15.93 1.86 22.96
N PRO A 74 -15.40 2.82 23.75
CA PRO A 74 -14.24 3.66 23.35
C PRO A 74 -12.97 2.91 22.95
N VAL A 75 -12.84 1.65 23.41
CA VAL A 75 -11.73 0.75 23.05
C VAL A 75 -11.67 0.49 21.54
N SER A 76 -12.80 0.43 20.84
CA SER A 76 -12.84 0.20 19.38
C SER A 76 -12.10 1.30 18.62
N THR A 77 -12.32 2.56 18.99
CA THR A 77 -11.66 3.72 18.37
C THR A 77 -10.16 3.73 18.67
N ARG A 78 -9.75 3.32 19.88
CA ARG A 78 -8.34 3.24 20.27
C ARG A 78 -7.59 2.14 19.51
N ILE A 79 -8.22 0.99 19.28
CA ILE A 79 -7.62 -0.08 18.45
C ILE A 79 -7.54 0.36 16.99
N ALA A 80 -8.57 1.04 16.48
CA ALA A 80 -8.68 1.45 15.07
C ALA A 80 -7.59 2.44 14.63
N VAL A 81 -6.94 3.15 15.54
CA VAL A 81 -5.83 4.08 15.23
C VAL A 81 -4.44 3.43 15.30
N ILE A 82 -4.34 2.16 15.69
CA ILE A 82 -3.04 1.46 15.75
C ILE A 82 -2.62 1.07 14.34
N GLU A 83 -1.47 1.57 13.88
CA GLU A 83 -0.91 1.27 12.56
C GLU A 83 -0.01 0.02 12.58
N ASP A 84 0.65 -0.26 13.70
CA ASP A 84 1.58 -1.39 13.82
C ASP A 84 0.84 -2.74 13.87
N LEU A 85 0.98 -3.52 12.78
CA LEU A 85 0.41 -4.86 12.66
C LEU A 85 0.93 -5.85 13.71
N GLN A 86 2.19 -5.75 14.13
CA GLN A 86 2.73 -6.62 15.19
C GLN A 86 2.11 -6.30 16.53
N ARG A 87 1.91 -5.01 16.83
CA ARG A 87 1.17 -4.58 18.02
C ARG A 87 -0.26 -5.10 18.01
N LEU A 88 -0.97 -5.01 16.89
CA LEU A 88 -2.31 -5.59 16.75
C LEU A 88 -2.29 -7.11 16.98
N LYS A 89 -1.33 -7.84 16.43
CA LYS A 89 -1.19 -9.29 16.68
C LYS A 89 -0.90 -9.61 18.16
N GLN A 90 -0.19 -8.75 18.88
CA GLN A 90 0.02 -8.90 20.33
C GLN A 90 -1.27 -8.65 21.09
N LEU A 91 -2.00 -7.60 20.74
CA LEU A 91 -3.29 -7.27 21.34
C LEU A 91 -4.33 -8.36 21.07
N HIS A 92 -4.36 -8.97 19.88
CA HIS A 92 -5.24 -10.12 19.62
C HIS A 92 -4.95 -11.29 20.58
N ARG A 93 -3.67 -11.60 20.83
CA ARG A 93 -3.30 -12.60 21.85
C ARG A 93 -3.72 -12.17 23.25
N ALA A 94 -3.52 -10.90 23.61
CA ALA A 94 -3.95 -10.37 24.90
C ALA A 94 -5.46 -10.47 25.07
N ALA A 95 -6.24 -10.11 24.04
CA ALA A 95 -7.71 -10.20 24.02
C ALA A 95 -8.20 -11.63 24.30
N ILE A 96 -7.44 -12.66 23.93
CA ILE A 96 -7.75 -14.08 24.22
C ILE A 96 -7.34 -14.48 25.66
N GLN A 97 -6.28 -13.88 26.21
CA GLN A 97 -5.62 -14.36 27.44
C GLN A 97 -6.02 -13.61 28.71
N VAL A 98 -6.31 -12.31 28.61
CA VAL A 98 -6.66 -11.47 29.76
C VAL A 98 -7.97 -11.92 30.41
N SER A 99 -8.11 -11.69 31.71
CA SER A 99 -9.26 -12.14 32.50
C SER A 99 -10.47 -11.19 32.46
N SER A 100 -10.31 -9.97 31.97
CA SER A 100 -11.37 -8.95 31.92
C SER A 100 -11.09 -7.91 30.84
N LEU A 101 -12.13 -7.16 30.48
CA LEU A 101 -12.01 -6.02 29.56
C LEU A 101 -11.07 -4.93 30.12
N GLU A 102 -11.14 -4.65 31.42
CA GLU A 102 -10.23 -3.68 32.06
C GLU A 102 -8.75 -4.11 31.95
N ALA A 103 -8.45 -5.40 32.11
CA ALA A 103 -7.09 -5.91 31.92
C ALA A 103 -6.63 -5.81 30.46
N PHE A 104 -7.56 -5.96 29.50
CA PHE A 104 -7.27 -5.70 28.09
C PHE A 104 -6.96 -4.21 27.85
N GLU A 105 -7.75 -3.30 28.42
CA GLU A 105 -7.53 -1.85 28.28
C GLU A 105 -6.18 -1.41 28.83
N GLN A 106 -5.74 -1.99 29.95
CA GLN A 106 -4.40 -1.75 30.50
C GLN A 106 -3.31 -2.25 29.54
N ALA A 107 -3.50 -3.42 28.93
CA ALA A 107 -2.57 -3.95 27.94
C ALA A 107 -2.55 -3.11 26.66
N LEU A 108 -3.68 -2.49 26.29
CA LEU A 108 -3.80 -1.59 25.15
C LEU A 108 -3.01 -0.30 25.35
N ASP A 109 -3.01 0.26 26.57
CA ASP A 109 -2.32 1.50 26.94
C ASP A 109 -0.83 1.35 27.27
N ALA A 110 -0.34 0.12 27.41
CA ALA A 110 1.06 -0.19 27.74
C ALA A 110 2.01 -0.14 26.54
#